data_AF-A0A2P8GF41-F1
#
_entry.id   AF-A0A2P8GF41-F1
#
_cell.length_a   1.000
_cell.length_b   1.000
_cell.length_c   1.000
_cell.angle_alpha   90.00
_cell.angle_beta   90.00
_cell.angle_gamma   90.00
#
_symmetry.space_group_name_H-M   'P 1'
#
loop_
_entity.id
_entity.type
_entity.pdbx_description
1 polymer ?
#
loop_
_entity_poly.entity_id
_entity_poly.type
_entity_poly.pdbx_seq_one_letter_code
_entity_poly.pdbx_strand_id
1 'polypeptide(L)'
;MRNPAAILNSLAKRRTDPSYQYHRLYRNLFREDLFHLAYQRIYAKPGNMTPGSDGETIDGTSLQRIRSLIDSLRNETYQPCPSRRIYIPKANGKTRPLGIPSFNDKLVQQVARMVMEAIFEPQFEPSSHGFRPGKSCHTALKQVQNRFTGVKWFIEGDIEGFFDNIDHHLLIAMLRERISDERFLRLIGKFLKAGYMENQTFRPTYSGTPQGGIISPLLANIYLDKFDKYLNEYAEGFLTGKRRVVNPAYNRLSMEKIHLSRRLKEQPDSQIRKTWQERIKTIETAKLALPYTDGMDSGYKRIKYVRYADDFLVGVIGSKNDCLRIKEDLARFLAEKLKLTLSPAKTLVTHAAKPAKFLGYHVHVRKCLDTKRSKATGALRRAYNGKVVLTMPTATVRKRLLAYKAMKIAKLTGQKNGSPPAAQGCSIMTIWKSSTATMQKSGALPTTTP
;
A
#
# COMPACT_ATOMS: atom_id res chain seq x y z
N MET A 1 21.41 -27.65 19.08
CA MET A 1 21.47 -26.63 18.00
C MET A 1 20.41 -25.56 18.25
N ARG A 2 20.72 -24.26 18.10
CA ARG A 2 19.72 -23.19 18.34
C ARG A 2 18.73 -23.12 17.17
N ASN A 3 17.44 -23.25 17.46
CA ASN A 3 16.33 -23.16 16.51
C ASN A 3 16.46 -21.89 15.61
N PRO A 4 16.28 -21.97 14.28
CA PRO A 4 16.36 -20.82 13.37
C PRO A 4 15.47 -19.65 13.79
N ALA A 5 14.28 -19.92 14.36
CA ALA A 5 13.40 -18.89 14.90
C ALA A 5 14.03 -18.16 16.11
N ALA A 6 14.76 -18.87 16.97
CA ALA A 6 15.43 -18.27 18.12
C ALA A 6 16.57 -17.32 17.71
N ILE A 7 17.25 -17.60 16.59
CA ILE A 7 18.30 -16.72 16.03
C ILE A 7 17.65 -15.43 15.52
N LEU A 8 16.61 -15.55 14.69
CA LEU A 8 15.89 -14.40 14.15
C LEU A 8 15.30 -13.55 15.30
N ASN A 9 14.75 -14.20 16.33
CA ASN A 9 14.27 -13.54 17.53
C ASN A 9 15.39 -12.87 18.34
N SER A 10 16.59 -13.45 18.39
CA SER A 10 17.74 -12.84 19.08
C SER A 10 18.27 -11.59 18.36
N LEU A 11 18.29 -11.60 17.03
CA LEU A 11 18.60 -10.43 16.21
C LEU A 11 17.54 -9.33 16.41
N ALA A 12 16.28 -9.75 16.51
CA ALA A 12 15.15 -8.89 16.81
C ALA A 12 15.07 -8.46 18.29
N LYS A 13 15.91 -8.93 19.21
CA LYS A 13 15.92 -8.46 20.61
C LYS A 13 16.72 -7.18 20.78
N ARG A 14 17.86 -7.06 20.09
CA ARG A 14 18.70 -5.84 20.07
C ARG A 14 18.16 -4.76 19.11
N ARG A 15 16.84 -4.77 18.89
CA ARG A 15 16.11 -4.05 17.82
C ARG A 15 15.81 -2.59 18.13
N THR A 16 15.80 -2.21 19.40
CA THR A 16 15.28 -0.92 19.88
C THR A 16 16.32 0.19 19.80
N ASP A 17 17.60 -0.15 19.70
CA ASP A 17 18.69 0.81 19.75
C ASP A 17 19.08 1.24 18.32
N PRO A 18 18.79 2.49 17.92
CA PRO A 18 19.10 2.95 16.57
C PRO A 18 20.60 3.13 16.32
N SER A 19 21.42 3.20 17.37
CA SER A 19 22.88 3.28 17.27
C SER A 19 23.56 1.92 17.18
N TYR A 20 22.82 0.82 17.39
CA TYR A 20 23.42 -0.51 17.42
C TYR A 20 23.80 -1.00 16.01
N GLN A 21 25.06 -1.38 15.85
CA GLN A 21 25.57 -1.97 14.62
C GLN A 21 25.64 -3.49 14.75
N TYR A 22 25.09 -4.18 13.75
CA TYR A 22 25.13 -5.62 13.68
C TYR A 22 26.47 -6.08 13.08
N HIS A 23 27.23 -6.81 13.88
CA HIS A 23 28.48 -7.45 13.47
C HIS A 23 28.27 -8.94 13.18
N ARG A 24 29.10 -9.51 12.30
CA ARG A 24 29.18 -10.96 12.01
C ARG A 24 27.87 -11.60 11.53
N LEU A 25 27.05 -10.87 10.76
CA LEU A 25 25.83 -11.38 10.14
C LEU A 25 26.11 -12.49 9.12
N TYR A 26 27.27 -12.43 8.45
CA TYR A 26 27.68 -13.40 7.45
C TYR A 26 27.76 -14.82 8.03
N ARG A 27 28.10 -14.97 9.31
CA ARG A 27 28.13 -16.27 10.01
C ARG A 27 26.76 -16.97 10.04
N ASN A 28 25.67 -16.21 9.97
CA ASN A 28 24.32 -16.80 9.94
C ASN A 28 24.08 -17.52 8.60
N LEU A 29 24.74 -17.11 7.52
CA LEU A 29 24.67 -17.75 6.21
C LEU A 29 25.41 -19.10 6.15
N PHE A 30 26.00 -19.58 7.25
CA PHE A 30 26.65 -20.89 7.30
C PHE A 30 25.78 -21.99 7.90
N ARG A 31 24.57 -21.65 8.36
CA ARG A 31 23.70 -22.60 9.07
C ARG A 31 22.74 -23.28 8.11
N GLU A 32 22.86 -24.60 7.99
CA GLU A 32 21.98 -25.45 7.16
C GLU A 32 20.50 -25.22 7.47
N ASP A 33 20.13 -25.10 8.75
CA ASP A 33 18.74 -24.87 9.21
C ASP A 33 18.05 -23.69 8.51
N LEU A 34 18.78 -22.60 8.24
CA LEU A 34 18.22 -21.42 7.58
C LEU A 34 17.97 -21.66 6.09
N PHE A 35 18.81 -22.47 5.44
CA PHE A 35 18.60 -22.85 4.04
C PHE A 35 17.44 -23.81 3.88
N HIS A 36 17.22 -24.73 4.81
CA HIS A 36 16.02 -25.58 4.81
C HIS A 36 14.74 -24.76 4.95
N LEU A 37 14.72 -23.78 5.85
CA LEU A 37 13.58 -22.88 5.99
C LEU A 37 13.37 -22.01 4.73
N ALA A 38 14.46 -21.53 4.12
CA ALA A 38 14.40 -20.79 2.87
C ALA A 38 13.83 -21.65 1.73
N TYR A 39 14.26 -22.91 1.63
CA TYR A 39 13.77 -23.88 0.66
C TYR A 39 12.26 -24.09 0.79
N GLN A 40 11.76 -24.36 2.00
CA GLN A 40 10.33 -24.52 2.26
C GLN A 40 9.50 -23.29 1.83
N ARG A 41 9.99 -22.08 2.10
CA ARG A 41 9.32 -20.82 1.71
C ARG A 41 9.31 -20.59 0.20
N ILE A 42 10.34 -21.03 -0.51
CA ILE A 42 10.43 -20.95 -1.97
C ILE A 42 9.51 -21.97 -2.61
N TYR A 43 9.52 -23.21 -2.11
CA TYR A 43 8.72 -24.34 -2.59
C TYR A 43 7.20 -24.07 -2.49
N ALA A 44 6.75 -23.45 -1.41
CA ALA A 44 5.34 -23.12 -1.20
C ALA A 44 4.73 -22.12 -2.21
N LYS A 45 5.54 -21.49 -3.08
CA LYS A 45 5.07 -20.49 -4.05
C LYS A 45 5.04 -21.07 -5.48
N PRO A 46 3.85 -21.22 -6.11
CA PRO A 46 3.72 -21.88 -7.42
C PRO A 46 4.46 -21.14 -8.55
N GLY A 47 4.66 -19.82 -8.43
CA GLY A 47 5.39 -19.01 -9.42
C GLY A 47 6.90 -19.22 -9.45
N ASN A 48 7.48 -20.03 -8.53
CA ASN A 48 8.92 -20.28 -8.48
C ASN A 48 9.36 -21.52 -9.27
N MET A 49 8.42 -22.28 -9.85
CA MET A 49 8.70 -23.45 -10.68
C MET A 49 9.32 -23.10 -12.04
N THR A 50 9.38 -21.82 -12.40
CA THR A 50 9.99 -21.37 -13.66
C THR A 50 11.53 -21.48 -13.56
N PRO A 51 12.18 -22.23 -14.46
CA PRO A 51 13.62 -22.39 -14.45
C PRO A 51 14.33 -21.06 -14.63
N GLY A 52 15.45 -20.89 -13.92
CA GLY A 52 16.29 -19.69 -13.99
C GLY A 52 17.11 -19.61 -15.29
N SER A 53 18.19 -18.83 -15.26
CA SER A 53 19.23 -18.82 -16.31
C SER A 53 19.79 -20.23 -16.58
N ASP A 54 19.90 -21.04 -15.53
CA ASP A 54 20.63 -22.31 -15.54
C ASP A 54 19.76 -23.50 -16.00
N GLY A 55 18.47 -23.26 -16.33
CA GLY A 55 17.56 -24.31 -16.82
C GLY A 55 17.06 -25.30 -15.75
N GLU A 56 17.65 -25.33 -14.56
CA GLU A 56 17.33 -26.28 -13.50
C GLU A 56 16.05 -25.91 -12.73
N THR A 57 15.21 -26.91 -12.44
CA THR A 57 13.99 -26.83 -11.62
C THR A 57 14.25 -27.20 -10.15
N ILE A 58 13.26 -26.94 -9.30
CA ILE A 58 13.34 -27.12 -7.83
C ILE A 58 13.53 -28.60 -7.44
N ASP A 59 13.09 -29.53 -8.28
CA ASP A 59 12.96 -30.96 -7.96
C ASP A 59 14.29 -31.74 -7.89
N GLY A 60 15.43 -31.08 -8.11
CA GLY A 60 16.77 -31.68 -8.06
C GLY A 60 17.64 -31.26 -6.86
N THR A 61 17.07 -30.62 -5.83
CA THR A 61 17.88 -30.03 -4.75
C THR A 61 18.40 -31.09 -3.77
N SER A 62 19.62 -31.60 -4.00
CA SER A 62 20.28 -32.48 -3.05
C SER A 62 20.77 -31.73 -1.81
N LEU A 63 20.70 -32.36 -0.63
CA LEU A 63 21.33 -31.87 0.61
C LEU A 63 22.82 -31.52 0.39
N GLN A 64 23.49 -32.28 -0.49
CA GLN A 64 24.87 -32.04 -0.90
C GLN A 64 25.04 -30.70 -1.61
N ARG A 65 24.12 -30.31 -2.50
CA ARG A 65 24.17 -29.00 -3.18
C ARG A 65 24.08 -27.83 -2.20
N ILE A 66 23.24 -27.93 -1.18
CA ILE A 66 23.14 -26.91 -0.12
C ILE A 66 24.44 -26.82 0.67
N ARG A 67 25.07 -27.95 1.00
CA ARG A 67 26.37 -27.97 1.68
C ARG A 67 27.48 -27.35 0.85
N SER A 68 27.61 -27.74 -0.42
CA SER A 68 28.59 -27.14 -1.34
C SER A 68 28.39 -25.63 -1.50
N LEU A 69 27.13 -25.18 -1.53
CA LEU A 69 26.80 -23.75 -1.56
C LEU A 69 27.23 -23.05 -0.26
N ILE A 70 26.99 -23.64 0.91
CA ILE A 70 27.44 -23.11 2.20
C ILE A 70 28.97 -23.03 2.26
N ASP A 71 29.67 -24.03 1.74
CA ASP A 71 31.13 -24.04 1.69
C ASP A 71 31.67 -22.96 0.73
N SER A 72 31.02 -22.75 -0.42
CA SER A 72 31.36 -21.65 -1.32
C SER A 72 31.13 -20.26 -0.71
N LEU A 73 30.11 -20.12 0.15
CA LEU A 73 29.88 -18.90 0.92
C LEU A 73 30.93 -18.74 2.01
N ARG A 74 31.33 -19.83 2.70
CA ARG A 74 32.37 -19.81 3.73
C ARG A 74 33.72 -19.37 3.18
N ASN A 75 34.07 -19.84 2.00
CA ASN A 75 35.32 -19.51 1.31
C ASN A 75 35.24 -18.21 0.49
N GLU A 76 34.09 -17.52 0.50
CA GLU A 76 33.82 -16.27 -0.23
C GLU A 76 33.95 -16.35 -1.77
N THR A 77 34.06 -17.57 -2.31
CA THR A 77 34.19 -17.86 -3.74
C THR A 77 32.88 -17.76 -4.49
N TYR A 78 31.74 -17.74 -3.79
CA TYR A 78 30.43 -17.61 -4.39
C TYR A 78 30.28 -16.32 -5.24
N GLN A 79 29.85 -16.49 -6.49
CA GLN A 79 29.48 -15.42 -7.42
C GLN A 79 28.06 -15.65 -7.92
N PRO A 80 27.16 -14.66 -7.81
CA PRO A 80 25.80 -14.78 -8.33
C PRO A 80 25.77 -14.88 -9.86
N CYS A 81 24.83 -15.66 -10.38
CA CYS A 81 24.62 -15.77 -11.82
C CYS A 81 23.79 -14.57 -12.34
N PRO A 82 23.99 -14.15 -13.60
CA PRO A 82 23.16 -13.12 -14.21
C PRO A 82 21.71 -13.58 -14.34
N SER A 83 20.77 -12.70 -13.99
CA SER A 83 19.34 -13.03 -14.04
C SER A 83 18.81 -13.11 -15.48
N ARG A 84 17.94 -14.06 -15.78
CA ARG A 84 17.30 -14.19 -17.11
C ARG A 84 16.17 -13.17 -17.25
N ARG A 85 16.22 -12.30 -18.27
CA ARG A 85 15.21 -11.26 -18.49
C ARG A 85 14.03 -11.78 -19.31
N ILE A 86 12.81 -11.60 -18.81
CA ILE A 86 11.55 -11.95 -19.47
C ILE A 86 10.61 -10.75 -19.43
N TYR A 87 9.87 -10.50 -20.52
CA TYR A 87 8.92 -9.40 -20.61
C TYR A 87 7.50 -9.84 -20.28
N ILE A 88 6.90 -9.26 -19.25
CA ILE A 88 5.50 -9.48 -18.88
C ILE A 88 4.65 -8.31 -19.39
N PRO A 89 3.56 -8.53 -20.15
CA PRO A 89 2.71 -7.45 -20.62
C PRO A 89 1.94 -6.81 -19.45
N LYS A 90 1.93 -5.47 -19.36
CA LYS A 90 1.06 -4.73 -18.45
C LYS A 90 -0.30 -4.49 -19.11
N ALA A 91 -1.32 -4.20 -18.30
CA ALA A 91 -2.67 -3.84 -18.75
C ALA A 91 -2.72 -2.57 -19.65
N ASN A 92 -1.67 -1.74 -19.63
CA ASN A 92 -1.55 -0.51 -20.40
C ASN A 92 -0.71 -0.66 -21.68
N GLY A 93 -0.43 -1.90 -22.13
CA GLY A 93 0.35 -2.18 -23.34
C GLY A 93 1.88 -2.08 -23.19
N LYS A 94 2.39 -1.40 -22.16
CA LYS A 94 3.83 -1.42 -21.81
C LYS A 94 4.23 -2.78 -21.25
N THR A 95 5.46 -3.23 -21.50
CA THR A 95 6.01 -4.45 -20.89
C THR A 95 6.75 -4.15 -19.58
N ARG A 96 6.84 -5.14 -18.69
CA ARG A 96 7.64 -5.12 -17.46
C ARG A 96 8.77 -6.14 -17.61
N PRO A 97 10.04 -5.73 -17.59
CA PRO A 97 11.14 -6.67 -17.56
C PRO A 97 11.20 -7.34 -16.18
N LEU A 98 11.22 -8.67 -16.15
CA LEU A 98 11.42 -9.48 -14.95
C LEU A 98 12.74 -10.25 -15.11
N GLY A 99 13.66 -10.09 -14.16
CA GLY A 99 14.86 -10.90 -14.02
C GLY A 99 14.56 -12.10 -13.14
N ILE A 100 14.60 -13.31 -13.71
CA ILE A 100 14.48 -14.56 -12.96
C ILE A 100 15.89 -15.04 -12.58
N PRO A 101 16.28 -14.98 -11.29
CA PRO A 101 17.58 -15.47 -10.84
C PRO A 101 17.67 -17.00 -10.85
N SER A 102 18.90 -17.52 -10.77
CA SER A 102 19.19 -18.94 -10.55
C SER A 102 18.55 -19.45 -9.25
N PHE A 103 18.30 -20.75 -9.16
CA PHE A 103 17.78 -21.37 -7.94
C PHE A 103 18.73 -21.20 -6.75
N ASN A 104 20.04 -21.36 -6.95
CA ASN A 104 21.04 -21.16 -5.89
C ASN A 104 20.98 -19.71 -5.38
N ASP A 105 20.89 -18.74 -6.30
CA ASP A 105 20.78 -17.33 -5.97
C ASP A 105 19.48 -17.02 -5.23
N LYS A 106 18.34 -17.63 -5.63
CA LYS A 106 17.07 -17.51 -4.90
C LYS A 106 17.22 -18.00 -3.46
N LEU A 107 17.89 -19.14 -3.25
CA LEU A 107 18.10 -19.73 -1.93
C LEU A 107 18.93 -18.80 -1.04
N VAL A 108 20.09 -18.33 -1.53
CA VAL A 108 20.95 -17.40 -0.77
C VAL A 108 20.24 -16.07 -0.51
N GLN A 109 19.55 -15.50 -1.51
CA GLN A 109 18.78 -14.27 -1.36
C GLN A 109 17.65 -14.42 -0.34
N GLN A 110 16.99 -15.58 -0.29
CA GLN A 110 15.93 -15.84 0.67
C GLN A 110 16.47 -15.92 2.11
N VAL A 111 17.64 -16.54 2.33
CA VAL A 111 18.29 -16.51 3.65
C VAL A 111 18.71 -15.09 4.03
N ALA A 112 19.37 -14.37 3.13
CA ALA A 112 19.78 -12.99 3.36
C ALA A 112 18.57 -12.09 3.68
N ARG A 113 17.47 -12.28 2.94
CA ARG A 113 16.19 -11.60 3.21
C ARG A 113 15.67 -11.88 4.60
N MET A 114 15.65 -13.14 5.07
CA MET A 114 15.15 -13.46 6.42
C MET A 114 15.97 -12.77 7.51
N VAL A 115 17.30 -12.73 7.36
CA VAL A 115 18.20 -12.04 8.30
C VAL A 115 17.95 -10.54 8.27
N MET A 116 17.83 -9.94 7.08
CA MET A 116 17.60 -8.50 6.95
C MET A 116 16.19 -8.08 7.39
N GLU A 117 15.15 -8.88 7.11
CA GLU A 117 13.79 -8.65 7.60
C GLU A 117 13.76 -8.57 9.12
N ALA A 118 14.48 -9.47 9.82
CA ALA A 118 14.56 -9.46 11.28
C ALA A 118 15.21 -8.18 11.85
N ILE A 119 16.05 -7.50 11.05
CA ILE A 119 16.78 -6.29 11.45
C ILE A 119 15.99 -5.02 11.11
N PHE A 120 15.50 -4.90 9.87
CA PHE A 120 14.93 -3.67 9.34
C PHE A 120 13.41 -3.55 9.54
N GLU A 121 12.67 -4.66 9.61
CA GLU A 121 11.20 -4.61 9.67
C GLU A 121 10.62 -3.76 10.83
N PRO A 122 11.18 -3.80 12.06
CA PRO A 122 10.69 -2.97 13.16
C PRO A 122 10.97 -1.48 12.99
N GLN A 123 11.95 -1.12 12.16
CA GLN A 123 12.40 0.27 11.98
C GLN A 123 11.56 1.01 10.94
N PHE A 124 10.95 0.27 10.03
CA PHE A 124 10.14 0.86 8.97
C PHE A 124 8.92 1.58 9.52
N GLU A 125 8.72 2.79 9.02
CA GLU A 125 7.55 3.61 9.32
C GLU A 125 6.23 2.83 9.18
N PRO A 126 5.29 2.91 10.15
CA PRO A 126 4.00 2.24 10.06
C PRO A 126 3.19 2.65 8.83
N SER A 127 3.47 3.83 8.26
CA SER A 127 2.84 4.36 7.06
C SER A 127 3.26 3.64 5.76
N SER A 128 4.33 2.84 5.80
CA SER A 128 4.78 2.00 4.69
C SER A 128 4.19 0.59 4.78
N HIS A 129 3.63 0.10 3.66
CA HIS A 129 2.95 -1.20 3.59
C HIS A 129 3.44 -2.14 2.48
N GLY A 130 4.16 -1.62 1.49
CA GLY A 130 4.59 -2.41 0.33
C GLY A 130 5.58 -3.50 0.73
N PHE A 131 5.40 -4.73 0.23
CA PHE A 131 6.35 -5.86 0.37
C PHE A 131 6.77 -6.24 1.81
N ARG A 132 5.97 -5.89 2.82
CA ARG A 132 6.24 -6.18 4.23
C ARG A 132 5.43 -7.38 4.74
N PRO A 133 5.97 -8.19 5.67
CA PRO A 133 5.23 -9.30 6.27
C PRO A 133 3.99 -8.78 7.04
N GLY A 134 2.85 -9.44 6.84
CA GLY A 134 1.58 -9.05 7.49
C GLY A 134 0.93 -7.76 6.96
N LYS A 135 1.52 -7.13 5.93
CA LYS A 135 0.99 -5.93 5.28
C LYS A 135 0.53 -6.25 3.85
N SER A 136 -0.55 -5.62 3.42
CA SER A 136 -1.14 -5.81 2.09
C SER A 136 -1.71 -4.51 1.52
N CYS A 137 -2.12 -4.51 0.25
CA CYS A 137 -2.81 -3.36 -0.34
C CYS A 137 -4.02 -2.92 0.50
N HIS A 138 -4.74 -3.89 1.09
CA HIS A 138 -5.89 -3.62 1.94
C HIS A 138 -5.52 -2.91 3.24
N THR A 139 -4.35 -3.20 3.82
CA THR A 139 -3.88 -2.49 5.02
C THR A 139 -3.57 -1.02 4.74
N ALA A 140 -2.94 -0.71 3.59
CA ALA A 140 -2.70 0.66 3.16
C ALA A 140 -4.02 1.42 2.93
N LEU A 141 -4.97 0.79 2.21
CA LEU A 141 -6.29 1.36 1.95
C LEU A 141 -7.10 1.59 3.23
N LYS A 142 -7.02 0.68 4.21
CA LYS A 142 -7.66 0.83 5.51
C LYS A 142 -7.02 1.98 6.32
N GLN A 143 -5.71 2.15 6.25
CA GLN A 143 -5.04 3.31 6.85
C GLN A 143 -5.52 4.62 6.21
N VAL A 144 -5.65 4.66 4.88
CA VAL A 144 -6.21 5.82 4.18
C VAL A 144 -7.64 6.11 4.68
N GLN A 145 -8.51 5.10 4.73
CA GLN A 145 -9.89 5.27 5.22
C GLN A 145 -9.98 5.85 6.63
N ASN A 146 -9.14 5.37 7.54
CA ASN A 146 -9.21 5.75 8.96
C ASN A 146 -8.46 7.06 9.27
N ARG A 147 -7.27 7.26 8.69
CA ARG A 147 -6.34 8.33 9.09
C ARG A 147 -6.50 9.62 8.27
N PHE A 148 -7.08 9.56 7.06
CA PHE A 148 -7.20 10.71 6.15
C PHE A 148 -8.55 11.44 6.31
N THR A 149 -9.20 11.30 7.46
CA THR A 149 -10.45 11.99 7.77
C THR A 149 -10.24 13.51 7.75
N GLY A 150 -11.05 14.23 6.96
CA GLY A 150 -11.00 15.69 6.87
C GLY A 150 -9.87 16.28 6.02
N VAL A 151 -9.16 15.44 5.24
CA VAL A 151 -8.20 15.85 4.20
C VAL A 151 -8.89 16.66 3.10
N LYS A 152 -8.20 17.68 2.57
CA LYS A 152 -8.74 18.60 1.55
C LYS A 152 -8.08 18.43 0.20
N TRP A 153 -6.81 18.05 0.20
CA TRP A 153 -6.04 17.82 -1.01
C TRP A 153 -5.32 16.48 -0.90
N PHE A 154 -5.28 15.76 -2.00
CA PHE A 154 -4.44 14.58 -2.16
C PHE A 154 -3.33 14.93 -3.13
N ILE A 155 -2.11 14.53 -2.80
CA ILE A 155 -0.97 14.53 -3.70
C ILE A 155 -0.70 13.06 -4.02
N GLU A 156 -0.96 12.69 -5.27
CA GLU A 156 -0.60 11.38 -5.81
C GLU A 156 0.89 11.41 -6.18
N GLY A 157 1.62 10.39 -5.77
CA GLY A 157 3.06 10.27 -5.97
C GLY A 157 3.42 8.93 -6.58
N ASP A 158 4.21 8.95 -7.65
CA ASP A 158 4.79 7.76 -8.29
C ASP A 158 6.23 8.10 -8.70
N ILE A 159 7.13 7.17 -8.41
CA ILE A 159 8.56 7.29 -8.73
C ILE A 159 8.82 6.63 -10.08
N GLU A 160 9.41 7.38 -11.00
CA GLU A 160 9.68 6.87 -12.34
C GLU A 160 10.86 5.89 -12.34
N GLY A 161 10.63 4.70 -12.91
CA GLY A 161 11.68 3.70 -13.08
C GLY A 161 12.35 3.30 -11.76
N PHE A 162 11.59 3.29 -10.64
CA PHE A 162 12.17 3.17 -9.31
C PHE A 162 13.15 1.99 -9.17
N PHE A 163 12.81 0.80 -9.64
CA PHE A 163 13.69 -0.36 -9.54
C PHE A 163 14.94 -0.25 -10.44
N ASP A 164 14.91 0.53 -11.52
CA ASP A 164 16.02 0.65 -12.48
C ASP A 164 17.00 1.77 -12.08
N ASN A 165 16.54 2.76 -11.30
CA ASN A 165 17.28 3.98 -10.95
C ASN A 165 17.91 3.98 -9.55
N ILE A 166 17.89 2.85 -8.82
CA ILE A 166 18.50 2.78 -7.47
C ILE A 166 20.03 2.87 -7.57
N ASP A 167 20.62 3.86 -6.90
CA ASP A 167 22.07 4.02 -6.78
C ASP A 167 22.64 2.96 -5.80
N HIS A 168 23.54 2.11 -6.30
CA HIS A 168 24.15 1.02 -5.51
C HIS A 168 25.04 1.54 -4.39
N HIS A 169 25.77 2.64 -4.61
CA HIS A 169 26.66 3.21 -3.61
C HIS A 169 25.86 3.78 -2.45
N LEU A 170 24.79 4.51 -2.76
CA LEU A 170 23.90 5.06 -1.74
C LEU A 170 23.23 3.93 -0.96
N LEU A 171 22.68 2.92 -1.63
CA LEU A 171 22.03 1.77 -0.97
C LEU A 171 23.00 1.05 -0.01
N ILE A 172 24.24 0.77 -0.45
CA ILE A 172 25.25 0.14 0.41
C ILE A 172 25.62 1.04 1.58
N ALA A 173 25.74 2.36 1.37
CA ALA A 173 25.99 3.31 2.45
C ALA A 173 24.86 3.31 3.49
N MET A 174 23.58 3.23 3.06
CA MET A 174 22.45 3.10 4.01
C MET A 174 22.51 1.79 4.79
N LEU A 175 22.89 0.68 4.14
CA LEU A 175 23.04 -0.60 4.83
C LEU A 175 24.20 -0.56 5.85
N ARG A 176 25.29 0.16 5.54
CA ARG A 176 26.45 0.35 6.45
C ARG A 176 26.10 1.07 7.75
N GLU A 177 25.10 1.94 7.76
CA GLU A 177 24.66 2.63 8.98
C GLU A 177 24.23 1.64 10.08
N ARG A 178 23.78 0.44 9.70
CA ARG A 178 23.26 -0.59 10.62
C ARG A 178 24.06 -1.89 10.59
N ILE A 179 24.69 -2.22 9.47
CA ILE A 179 25.44 -3.46 9.28
C ILE A 179 26.91 -3.12 9.12
N SER A 180 27.71 -3.50 10.10
CA SER A 180 29.18 -3.33 10.07
C SER A 180 29.90 -4.51 9.38
N ASP A 181 29.17 -5.58 9.06
CA ASP A 181 29.74 -6.76 8.40
C ASP A 181 29.97 -6.55 6.89
N GLU A 182 31.20 -6.16 6.53
CA GLU A 182 31.61 -5.93 5.14
C GLU A 182 31.51 -7.18 4.24
N ARG A 183 31.61 -8.41 4.79
CA ARG A 183 31.45 -9.64 3.99
C ARG A 183 30.02 -9.79 3.50
N PHE A 184 29.07 -9.52 4.39
CA PHE A 184 27.65 -9.51 4.06
C PHE A 184 27.29 -8.41 3.07
N LEU A 185 27.80 -7.19 3.28
CA LEU A 185 27.59 -6.07 2.36
C LEU A 185 28.18 -6.35 0.97
N ARG A 186 29.36 -6.98 0.90
CA ARG A 186 29.99 -7.39 -0.36
C ARG A 186 29.12 -8.41 -1.11
N LEU A 187 28.52 -9.37 -0.40
CA LEU A 187 27.58 -10.32 -1.00
C LEU A 187 26.35 -9.63 -1.59
N ILE A 188 25.75 -8.68 -0.87
CA ILE A 188 24.64 -7.87 -1.39
C ILE A 188 25.08 -7.06 -2.62
N GLY A 189 26.27 -6.44 -2.57
CA GLY A 189 26.87 -5.75 -3.71
C GLY A 189 27.08 -6.64 -4.93
N LYS A 190 27.50 -7.90 -4.72
CA LYS A 190 27.59 -8.91 -5.80
C LYS A 190 26.23 -9.17 -6.44
N PHE A 191 25.16 -9.31 -5.65
CA PHE A 191 23.80 -9.50 -6.20
C PHE A 191 23.30 -8.32 -7.03
N LEU A 192 23.65 -7.08 -6.64
CA LEU A 192 23.27 -5.88 -7.38
C LEU A 192 24.03 -5.76 -8.71
N LYS A 193 25.29 -6.20 -8.74
CA LYS A 193 26.18 -6.13 -9.91
C LYS A 193 26.11 -7.36 -10.83
N ALA A 194 25.37 -8.40 -10.45
CA ALA A 194 25.29 -9.68 -11.16
C ALA A 194 24.81 -9.57 -12.63
N GLY A 195 24.21 -8.43 -13.02
CA GLY A 195 23.79 -8.20 -14.40
C GLY A 195 22.52 -8.98 -14.77
N TYR A 196 22.20 -8.96 -16.06
CA TYR A 196 21.13 -9.76 -16.63
C TYR A 196 21.50 -10.29 -18.01
N MET A 197 20.90 -11.43 -18.36
CA MET A 197 20.98 -12.02 -19.69
C MET A 197 19.70 -11.69 -20.47
N GLU A 198 19.87 -11.14 -21.67
CA GLU A 198 18.79 -10.82 -22.60
C GLU A 198 19.19 -11.31 -23.99
N ASN A 199 18.35 -12.15 -24.62
CA ASN A 199 18.63 -12.75 -25.94
C ASN A 199 20.04 -13.35 -26.05
N GLN A 200 20.48 -14.10 -25.03
CA GLN A 200 21.83 -14.69 -24.91
C GLN A 200 22.99 -13.68 -24.84
N THR A 201 22.72 -12.38 -24.79
CA THR A 201 23.73 -11.34 -24.52
C THR A 201 23.74 -10.96 -23.05
N PHE A 202 24.94 -10.96 -22.45
CA PHE A 202 25.15 -10.47 -21.09
C PHE A 202 25.17 -8.94 -21.08
N ARG A 203 24.39 -8.33 -20.18
CA ARG A 203 24.40 -6.89 -19.93
C ARG A 203 24.72 -6.61 -18.45
N PRO A 204 25.77 -5.83 -18.17
CA PRO A 204 26.06 -5.42 -16.79
C PRO A 204 24.99 -4.44 -16.29
N THR A 205 24.70 -4.53 -14.98
CA THR A 205 23.78 -3.61 -14.30
C THR A 205 24.58 -2.55 -13.55
N TYR A 206 24.54 -1.30 -14.05
CA TYR A 206 25.24 -0.16 -13.42
C TYR A 206 24.38 0.55 -12.36
N SER A 207 23.05 0.46 -12.46
CA SER A 207 22.09 1.02 -11.51
C SER A 207 20.85 0.12 -11.43
N GLY A 208 20.12 0.24 -10.32
CA GLY A 208 18.88 -0.49 -10.11
C GLY A 208 19.05 -1.84 -9.41
N THR A 209 17.93 -2.47 -9.13
CA THR A 209 17.86 -3.79 -8.50
C THR A 209 17.15 -4.75 -9.45
N PRO A 210 17.63 -6.01 -9.60
CA PRO A 210 17.00 -6.96 -10.50
C PRO A 210 15.55 -7.18 -10.10
N GLN A 211 14.64 -6.86 -11.03
CA GLN A 211 13.20 -6.94 -10.84
C GLN A 211 12.77 -8.40 -10.87
N GLY A 212 12.68 -9.04 -9.70
CA GLY A 212 12.44 -10.50 -9.58
C GLY A 212 13.39 -11.18 -8.60
N GLY A 213 14.44 -10.48 -8.15
CA GLY A 213 15.21 -10.88 -6.96
C GLY A 213 14.31 -10.90 -5.72
N ILE A 214 14.51 -11.91 -4.88
CA ILE A 214 13.70 -12.11 -3.66
C ILE A 214 13.98 -11.01 -2.63
N ILE A 215 15.21 -10.50 -2.62
CA ILE A 215 15.71 -9.47 -1.71
C ILE A 215 15.44 -8.04 -2.22
N SER A 216 15.26 -7.85 -3.53
CA SER A 216 15.09 -6.54 -4.17
C SER A 216 13.95 -5.70 -3.54
N PRO A 217 12.76 -6.26 -3.24
CA PRO A 217 11.69 -5.49 -2.60
C PRO A 217 12.04 -4.99 -1.19
N LEU A 218 12.86 -5.74 -0.44
CA LEU A 218 13.32 -5.31 0.88
C LEU A 218 14.33 -4.18 0.76
N LEU A 219 15.30 -4.30 -0.17
CA LEU A 219 16.29 -3.25 -0.44
C LEU A 219 15.62 -1.95 -0.89
N ALA A 220 14.61 -2.06 -1.75
CA ALA A 220 13.75 -0.95 -2.15
C ALA A 220 13.09 -0.24 -0.94
N ASN A 221 12.57 -1.00 0.01
CA ASN A 221 11.96 -0.43 1.21
C ASN A 221 12.99 0.23 2.13
N ILE A 222 14.19 -0.35 2.28
CA ILE A 222 15.29 0.27 3.03
C ILE A 222 15.69 1.60 2.41
N TYR A 223 15.77 1.65 1.07
CA TYR A 223 16.08 2.88 0.34
C TYR A 223 15.04 3.98 0.58
N LEU A 224 13.75 3.62 0.49
CA LEU A 224 12.63 4.55 0.68
C LEU A 224 12.31 4.84 2.14
N ASP A 225 12.89 4.14 3.10
CA ASP A 225 12.70 4.44 4.53
C ASP A 225 13.23 5.82 4.90
N LYS A 226 14.33 6.27 4.26
CA LYS A 226 14.83 7.66 4.43
C LYS A 226 13.81 8.70 3.94
N PHE A 227 13.09 8.39 2.87
CA PHE A 227 12.00 9.23 2.38
C PHE A 227 10.80 9.23 3.34
N ASP A 228 10.44 8.06 3.88
CA ASP A 228 9.35 7.96 4.86
C ASP A 228 9.65 8.77 6.13
N LYS A 229 10.89 8.70 6.65
CA LYS A 229 11.35 9.46 7.81
C LYS A 229 11.34 10.96 7.56
N TYR A 230 11.90 11.39 6.43
CA TYR A 230 11.85 12.81 6.02
C TYR A 230 10.41 13.33 5.96
N LEU A 231 9.48 12.55 5.40
CA LEU A 231 8.08 12.93 5.35
C LEU A 231 7.42 12.99 6.72
N ASN A 232 7.82 12.13 7.66
CA ASN A 232 7.32 12.17 9.02
C ASN A 232 7.83 13.43 9.75
N GLU A 233 9.13 13.74 9.65
CA GLU A 233 9.72 14.97 10.19
C GLU A 233 9.10 16.24 9.57
N TYR A 234 8.92 16.26 8.25
CA TYR A 234 8.24 17.33 7.54
C TYR A 234 6.79 17.47 8.02
N ALA A 235 6.10 16.35 8.25
CA ALA A 235 4.73 16.36 8.74
C ALA A 235 4.63 16.93 10.16
N GLU A 236 5.63 16.71 11.02
CA GLU A 236 5.73 17.28 12.37
C GLU A 236 5.97 18.79 12.33
N GLY A 237 6.88 19.26 11.46
CA GLY A 237 7.12 20.69 11.25
C GLY A 237 5.92 21.44 10.66
N PHE A 238 5.08 20.74 9.88
CA PHE A 238 3.89 21.32 9.25
C PHE A 238 2.65 21.37 10.18
N LEU A 239 2.75 20.88 11.43
CA LEU A 239 1.62 20.86 12.36
C LEU A 239 1.32 22.27 12.91
N THR A 240 0.31 22.94 12.35
CA THR A 240 -0.18 24.23 12.89
C THR A 240 -1.53 24.07 13.57
N GLY A 241 -1.74 24.72 14.73
CA GLY A 241 -3.01 24.79 15.44
C GLY A 241 -3.40 23.53 16.22
N LYS A 242 -4.01 23.70 17.41
CA LYS A 242 -4.48 22.58 18.26
C LYS A 242 -5.88 22.10 17.88
N ARG A 243 -6.76 23.02 17.50
CA ARG A 243 -8.16 22.75 17.12
C ARG A 243 -8.54 23.63 15.95
N ARG A 244 -9.44 23.14 15.09
CA ARG A 244 -10.04 23.93 14.02
C ARG A 244 -10.96 24.99 14.61
N VAL A 245 -11.00 26.15 13.98
CA VAL A 245 -11.96 27.21 14.30
C VAL A 245 -13.39 26.70 14.06
N VAL A 246 -14.26 26.97 15.02
CA VAL A 246 -15.69 26.64 14.93
C VAL A 246 -16.33 27.67 14.00
N ASN A 247 -17.17 27.19 13.08
CA ASN A 247 -17.87 28.08 12.16
C ASN A 247 -18.74 29.09 12.93
N PRO A 248 -18.54 30.41 12.79
CA PRO A 248 -19.31 31.42 13.52
C PRO A 248 -20.82 31.31 13.30
N ALA A 249 -21.25 30.98 12.09
CA ALA A 249 -22.67 30.80 11.77
C ALA A 249 -23.27 29.59 12.48
N TYR A 250 -22.52 28.48 12.56
CA TYR A 250 -22.93 27.32 13.34
C TYR A 250 -23.01 27.64 14.83
N ASN A 251 -22.02 28.37 15.36
CA ASN A 251 -21.97 28.74 16.78
C ASN A 251 -23.16 29.63 17.16
N ARG A 252 -23.49 30.63 16.32
CA ARG A 252 -24.66 31.52 16.51
C ARG A 252 -25.96 30.72 16.62
N LEU A 253 -26.23 29.84 15.66
CA LEU A 253 -27.40 28.96 15.69
C LEU A 253 -27.40 28.02 16.91
N SER A 254 -26.23 27.58 17.35
CA SER A 254 -26.12 26.74 18.54
C SER A 254 -26.46 27.50 19.83
N MET A 255 -26.01 28.75 19.94
CA MET A 255 -26.33 29.63 21.07
C MET A 255 -27.81 30.03 21.06
N GLU A 256 -28.37 30.35 19.90
CA GLU A 256 -29.81 30.65 19.74
C GLU A 256 -30.67 29.47 20.21
N LYS A 257 -30.32 28.24 19.82
CA LYS A 257 -30.99 27.03 20.31
C LYS A 257 -30.91 26.91 21.83
N ILE A 258 -29.74 27.12 22.43
CA ILE A 258 -29.56 27.01 23.90
C ILE A 258 -30.44 28.03 24.61
N HIS A 259 -30.46 29.28 24.15
CA HIS A 259 -31.31 30.33 24.71
C HIS A 259 -32.80 30.01 24.58
N LEU A 260 -33.28 29.63 23.39
CA LEU A 260 -34.69 29.25 23.17
C LEU A 260 -35.09 28.03 24.01
N SER A 261 -34.21 27.03 24.14
CA SER A 261 -34.48 25.83 24.94
C SER A 261 -34.56 26.14 26.43
N ARG A 262 -33.78 27.10 26.94
CA ARG A 262 -33.85 27.57 28.33
C ARG A 262 -35.18 28.29 28.58
N ARG A 263 -35.53 29.26 27.73
CA ARG A 263 -36.78 30.01 27.82
C ARG A 263 -38.03 29.12 27.69
N LEU A 264 -37.97 28.06 26.87
CA LEU A 264 -39.07 27.10 26.73
C LEU A 264 -39.44 26.40 28.04
N LYS A 265 -38.47 26.19 28.95
CA LYS A 265 -38.72 25.57 30.25
C LYS A 265 -39.48 26.50 31.20
N GLU A 266 -39.21 27.80 31.11
CA GLU A 266 -39.74 28.83 32.01
C GLU A 266 -41.10 29.38 31.55
N GLN A 267 -41.48 29.18 30.27
CA GLN A 267 -42.73 29.74 29.73
C GLN A 267 -43.96 28.85 29.97
N PRO A 268 -45.06 29.39 30.54
CA PRO A 268 -46.34 28.69 30.67
C PRO A 268 -47.19 28.65 29.39
N ASP A 269 -47.07 29.63 28.48
CA ASP A 269 -47.96 29.78 27.32
C ASP A 269 -47.79 28.72 26.22
N SER A 270 -48.91 28.10 25.79
CA SER A 270 -48.88 26.98 24.84
C SER A 270 -48.57 27.39 23.38
N GLN A 271 -49.06 28.56 22.93
CA GLN A 271 -48.81 29.08 21.57
C GLN A 271 -47.35 29.52 21.40
N ILE A 272 -46.81 30.21 22.40
CA ILE A 272 -45.40 30.63 22.43
C ILE A 272 -44.49 29.39 22.42
N ARG A 273 -44.84 28.34 23.18
CA ARG A 273 -44.13 27.06 23.14
C ARG A 273 -44.11 26.43 21.75
N LYS A 274 -45.23 26.40 21.02
CA LYS A 274 -45.29 25.85 19.65
C LYS A 274 -44.39 26.60 18.68
N THR A 275 -44.46 27.94 18.66
CA THR A 275 -43.62 28.76 17.77
C THR A 275 -42.13 28.57 18.05
N TRP A 276 -41.73 28.48 19.32
CA TRP A 276 -40.34 28.24 19.69
C TRP A 276 -39.89 26.81 19.38
N GLN A 277 -40.77 25.81 19.50
CA GLN A 277 -40.47 24.45 19.07
C GLN A 277 -40.25 24.38 17.55
N GLU A 278 -41.07 25.06 16.75
CA GLU A 278 -40.86 25.18 15.31
C GLU A 278 -39.57 25.91 14.96
N ARG A 279 -39.26 26.98 15.71
CA ARG A 279 -37.98 27.69 15.57
C ARG A 279 -36.79 26.79 15.92
N ILE A 280 -36.88 25.99 16.97
CA ILE A 280 -35.82 25.01 17.32
C ILE A 280 -35.67 23.97 16.22
N LYS A 281 -36.77 23.46 15.64
CA LYS A 281 -36.72 22.52 14.50
C LYS A 281 -36.04 23.13 13.28
N THR A 282 -36.37 24.37 12.92
CA THR A 282 -35.72 25.08 11.79
C THR A 282 -34.25 25.37 12.05
N ILE A 283 -33.87 25.70 13.28
CA ILE A 283 -32.46 25.82 13.66
C ILE A 283 -31.75 24.47 13.54
N GLU A 284 -32.38 23.36 13.95
CA GLU A 284 -31.80 22.02 13.81
C GLU A 284 -31.56 21.64 12.35
N THR A 285 -32.50 21.91 11.45
CA THR A 285 -32.32 21.66 10.02
C THR A 285 -31.22 22.55 9.43
N ALA A 286 -31.18 23.84 9.78
CA ALA A 286 -30.11 24.76 9.36
C ALA A 286 -28.73 24.33 9.89
N LYS A 287 -28.64 23.87 11.14
CA LYS A 287 -27.40 23.32 11.73
C LYS A 287 -26.95 22.05 11.05
N LEU A 288 -27.84 21.27 10.44
CA LEU A 288 -27.49 20.10 9.64
C LEU A 288 -26.97 20.47 8.25
N ALA A 289 -27.33 21.64 7.71
CA ALA A 289 -26.75 22.14 6.46
C ALA A 289 -25.32 22.67 6.65
N LEU A 290 -25.07 23.45 7.70
CA LEU A 290 -23.79 24.15 7.90
C LEU A 290 -22.70 23.29 8.54
N PRO A 291 -21.46 23.21 8.04
CA PRO A 291 -20.39 22.46 8.70
C PRO A 291 -20.05 23.04 10.09
N TYR A 292 -19.74 22.16 11.05
CA TYR A 292 -19.40 22.56 12.43
C TYR A 292 -18.08 23.35 12.52
N THR A 293 -17.07 22.89 11.79
CA THR A 293 -15.75 23.53 11.71
C THR A 293 -15.60 24.23 10.37
N ASP A 294 -14.79 25.29 10.36
CA ASP A 294 -14.36 25.86 9.09
C ASP A 294 -13.51 24.83 8.33
N GLY A 295 -13.89 24.63 7.08
CA GLY A 295 -13.24 23.69 6.18
C GLY A 295 -11.91 24.21 5.65
N MET A 296 -11.72 25.53 5.59
CA MET A 296 -10.56 26.21 5.01
C MET A 296 -9.83 27.05 6.07
N ASP A 297 -9.80 26.56 7.31
CA ASP A 297 -9.04 27.17 8.39
C ASP A 297 -7.54 27.18 8.07
N SER A 298 -6.96 28.37 7.86
CA SER A 298 -5.53 28.57 7.62
C SER A 298 -4.68 28.24 8.86
N GLY A 299 -5.29 28.22 10.05
CA GLY A 299 -4.63 27.94 11.32
C GLY A 299 -4.54 26.46 11.68
N TYR A 300 -5.18 25.54 10.94
CA TYR A 300 -5.11 24.10 11.20
C TYR A 300 -4.52 23.32 10.02
N LYS A 301 -3.22 23.04 10.11
CA LYS A 301 -2.46 22.35 9.06
C LYS A 301 -1.98 20.97 9.51
N ARG A 302 -2.21 19.94 8.70
CA ARG A 302 -1.78 18.55 8.96
C ARG A 302 -1.45 17.83 7.67
N ILE A 303 -0.41 17.00 7.70
CA ILE A 303 -0.07 16.07 6.62
C ILE A 303 -0.32 14.64 7.10
N LYS A 304 -0.90 13.82 6.23
CA LYS A 304 -1.08 12.39 6.41
C LYS A 304 -0.40 11.67 5.25
N TYR A 305 0.29 10.59 5.56
CA TYR A 305 1.10 9.87 4.59
C TYR A 305 0.81 8.37 4.63
N VAL A 306 0.76 7.76 3.44
CA VAL A 306 0.72 6.30 3.23
C VAL A 306 1.54 5.98 1.98
N ARG A 307 2.37 4.94 2.05
CA ARG A 307 3.13 4.41 0.91
C ARG A 307 2.91 2.92 0.71
N TYR A 308 2.88 2.53 -0.55
CA TYR A 308 2.89 1.14 -1.00
C TYR A 308 3.92 0.99 -2.12
N ALA A 309 5.10 0.47 -1.78
CA ALA A 309 6.23 0.37 -2.72
C ALA A 309 6.64 1.76 -3.25
N ASP A 310 6.55 1.96 -4.57
CA ASP A 310 6.80 3.19 -5.32
C ASP A 310 5.60 4.16 -5.35
N ASP A 311 4.38 3.63 -5.19
CA ASP A 311 3.16 4.44 -5.10
C ASP A 311 3.00 5.03 -3.69
N PHE A 312 2.81 6.35 -3.60
CA PHE A 312 2.49 7.01 -2.34
C PHE A 312 1.36 8.03 -2.45
N LEU A 313 0.67 8.24 -1.34
CA LEU A 313 -0.44 9.16 -1.22
C LEU A 313 -0.23 10.08 -0.01
N VAL A 314 -0.16 11.38 -0.28
CA VAL A 314 -0.08 12.41 0.76
C VAL A 314 -1.42 13.13 0.85
N GLY A 315 -2.02 13.14 2.03
CA GLY A 315 -3.24 13.87 2.35
C GLY A 315 -2.90 15.14 3.10
N VAL A 316 -3.24 16.29 2.52
CA VAL A 316 -2.98 17.61 3.11
C VAL A 316 -4.28 18.24 3.60
N ILE A 317 -4.24 18.68 4.85
CA ILE A 317 -5.22 19.60 5.44
C ILE A 317 -4.56 20.98 5.38
N GLY A 318 -4.88 21.76 4.36
CA GLY A 318 -4.22 23.04 4.08
C GLY A 318 -4.68 23.66 2.76
N SER A 319 -3.98 24.69 2.32
CA SER A 319 -4.25 25.40 1.07
C SER A 319 -3.68 24.65 -0.15
N LYS A 320 -4.13 25.04 -1.36
CA LYS A 320 -3.56 24.52 -2.61
C LYS A 320 -2.08 24.90 -2.76
N ASN A 321 -1.70 26.10 -2.33
CA ASN A 321 -0.32 26.59 -2.40
C ASN A 321 0.61 25.78 -1.50
N ASP A 322 0.14 25.39 -0.31
CA ASP A 322 0.90 24.47 0.55
C ASP A 322 1.16 23.14 -0.16
N CYS A 323 0.18 22.61 -0.91
CA CYS A 323 0.35 21.35 -1.63
C CYS A 323 1.37 21.44 -2.75
N LEU A 324 1.46 22.57 -3.45
CA LEU A 324 2.46 22.80 -4.49
C LEU A 324 3.87 22.88 -3.89
N ARG A 325 4.03 23.62 -2.79
CA ARG A 325 5.30 23.67 -2.05
C ARG A 325 5.75 22.29 -1.58
N ILE A 326 4.85 21.53 -0.95
CA ILE A 326 5.13 20.15 -0.52
C ILE A 326 5.57 19.29 -1.70
N LYS A 327 4.92 19.41 -2.86
CA LYS A 327 5.31 18.66 -4.06
C LYS A 327 6.73 19.01 -4.51
N GLU A 328 7.08 20.29 -4.54
CA GLU A 328 8.41 20.77 -4.92
C GLU A 328 9.49 20.33 -3.92
N ASP A 329 9.22 20.46 -2.63
CA ASP A 329 10.13 20.03 -1.55
C ASP A 329 10.41 18.52 -1.62
N LEU A 330 9.37 17.72 -1.88
CA LEU A 330 9.51 16.28 -2.04
C LEU A 330 10.30 15.92 -3.30
N ALA A 331 10.05 16.61 -4.41
CA ALA A 331 10.81 16.40 -5.64
C ALA A 331 12.29 16.76 -5.46
N ARG A 332 12.58 17.88 -4.78
CA ARG A 332 13.94 18.31 -4.46
C ARG A 332 14.66 17.28 -3.58
N PHE A 333 14.01 16.82 -2.51
CA PHE A 333 14.59 15.80 -1.62
C PHE A 333 14.87 14.48 -2.35
N LEU A 334 13.94 14.02 -3.19
CA LEU A 334 14.13 12.80 -3.97
C LEU A 334 15.31 12.93 -4.95
N ALA A 335 15.45 14.08 -5.62
CA ALA A 335 16.53 14.32 -6.57
C ALA A 335 17.89 14.48 -5.88
N GLU A 336 17.99 15.27 -4.81
CA GLU A 336 19.26 15.59 -4.15
C GLU A 336 19.77 14.47 -3.25
N LYS A 337 18.89 13.87 -2.42
CA LYS A 337 19.30 12.90 -1.40
C LYS A 337 19.23 11.46 -1.88
N LEU A 338 18.25 11.16 -2.72
CA LEU A 338 17.97 9.80 -3.19
C LEU A 338 18.30 9.61 -4.68
N LYS A 339 18.72 10.65 -5.41
CA LYS A 339 19.00 10.58 -6.86
C LYS A 339 17.87 9.93 -7.67
N LEU A 340 16.62 10.09 -7.23
CA LEU A 340 15.44 9.53 -7.88
C LEU A 340 14.62 10.63 -8.54
N THR A 341 14.01 10.29 -9.68
CA THR A 341 13.14 11.18 -10.44
C THR A 341 11.67 10.90 -10.14
N LEU A 342 10.93 11.94 -9.76
CA LEU A 342 9.49 11.89 -9.55
C LEU A 342 8.77 11.97 -10.90
N SER A 343 7.77 11.12 -11.16
CA SER A 343 7.04 11.14 -12.44
C SER A 343 6.08 12.34 -12.51
N PRO A 344 6.32 13.38 -13.34
CA PRO A 344 5.47 14.56 -13.38
C PRO A 344 4.05 14.25 -13.90
N ALA A 345 3.94 13.30 -14.84
CA ALA A 345 2.68 12.91 -15.47
C ALA A 345 1.72 12.18 -14.51
N LYS A 346 2.26 11.50 -13.50
CA LYS A 346 1.47 10.75 -12.51
C LYS A 346 1.30 11.52 -11.20
N THR A 347 2.13 12.52 -10.95
CA THR A 347 2.05 13.30 -9.71
C THR A 347 1.05 14.43 -9.79
N LEU A 348 -0.18 14.10 -9.45
CA LEU A 348 -1.33 15.00 -9.54
C LEU A 348 -1.73 15.51 -8.16
N VAL A 349 -2.01 16.81 -8.08
CA VAL A 349 -2.64 17.43 -6.91
C VAL A 349 -4.14 17.47 -7.15
N THR A 350 -4.89 16.63 -6.45
CA THR A 350 -6.35 16.51 -6.59
C THR A 350 -7.06 17.04 -5.36
N HIS A 351 -8.13 17.80 -5.57
CA HIS A 351 -8.99 18.21 -4.45
C HIS A 351 -9.79 17.00 -3.96
N ALA A 352 -9.93 16.84 -2.64
CA ALA A 352 -10.48 15.65 -2.00
C ALA A 352 -11.95 15.33 -2.36
N ALA A 353 -12.67 16.27 -2.97
CA ALA A 353 -14.01 16.03 -3.51
C ALA A 353 -13.98 15.24 -4.83
N LYS A 354 -12.89 15.31 -5.59
CA LYS A 354 -12.67 14.52 -6.80
C LYS A 354 -12.00 13.20 -6.44
N PRO A 355 -12.28 12.10 -7.16
CA PRO A 355 -11.64 10.81 -6.91
C PRO A 355 -10.16 10.84 -7.30
N ALA A 356 -9.29 10.63 -6.31
CA ALA A 356 -7.87 10.37 -6.48
C ALA A 356 -7.63 8.88 -6.75
N LYS A 357 -6.65 8.52 -7.58
CA LYS A 357 -6.35 7.10 -7.88
C LYS A 357 -5.26 6.58 -6.94
N PHE A 358 -5.52 5.47 -6.25
CA PHE A 358 -4.53 4.81 -5.40
C PHE A 358 -4.76 3.29 -5.35
N LEU A 359 -3.74 2.50 -5.69
CA LEU A 359 -3.79 1.02 -5.70
C LEU A 359 -4.99 0.43 -6.46
N GLY A 360 -5.42 1.09 -7.53
CA GLY A 360 -6.58 0.68 -8.34
C GLY A 360 -7.96 1.06 -7.77
N TYR A 361 -7.99 1.79 -6.65
CA TYR A 361 -9.20 2.37 -6.06
C TYR A 361 -9.27 3.88 -6.31
N HIS A 362 -10.49 4.40 -6.33
CA HIS A 362 -10.79 5.81 -6.32
C HIS A 362 -11.04 6.26 -4.86
N VAL A 363 -10.14 7.09 -4.34
CA VAL A 363 -10.18 7.65 -3.00
C VAL A 363 -10.82 9.04 -3.09
N HIS A 364 -11.93 9.26 -2.40
CA HIS A 364 -12.51 10.60 -2.29
C HIS A 364 -13.10 10.81 -0.89
N VAL A 365 -13.23 12.07 -0.49
CA VAL A 365 -13.89 12.44 0.77
C VAL A 365 -15.36 12.66 0.47
N ARG A 366 -16.22 11.87 1.13
CA ARG A 366 -17.67 11.97 0.97
C ARG A 366 -18.16 13.29 1.56
N LYS A 367 -18.84 14.08 0.73
CA LYS A 367 -19.72 15.16 1.15
C LYS A 367 -21.14 14.60 1.16
N CYS A 368 -21.69 14.41 2.35
CA CYS A 368 -23.00 13.81 2.50
C CYS A 368 -23.67 14.43 3.71
N LEU A 369 -24.92 14.85 3.52
CA LEU A 369 -25.76 15.45 4.55
C LEU A 369 -26.56 14.39 5.32
N ASP A 370 -26.46 13.11 4.93
CA ASP A 370 -27.20 12.02 5.56
C ASP A 370 -26.96 11.98 7.07
N THR A 371 -28.07 11.94 7.79
CA THR A 371 -28.10 11.97 9.24
C THR A 371 -28.36 10.58 9.79
N LYS A 372 -27.66 10.24 10.88
CA LYS A 372 -27.95 9.07 11.69
C LYS A 372 -28.28 9.51 13.11
N ARG A 373 -29.30 8.93 13.73
CA ARG A 373 -29.56 9.15 15.15
C ARG A 373 -28.45 8.51 15.99
N SER A 374 -27.90 9.29 16.92
CA SER A 374 -26.93 8.82 17.90
C SER A 374 -27.62 7.90 18.91
N LYS A 375 -27.05 6.71 19.16
CA LYS A 375 -27.58 5.76 20.15
C LYS A 375 -27.54 6.32 21.59
N ALA A 376 -26.56 7.17 21.90
CA ALA A 376 -26.35 7.68 23.26
C ALA A 376 -27.19 8.93 23.60
N THR A 377 -27.53 9.76 22.60
CA THR A 377 -28.16 11.07 22.84
C THR A 377 -29.48 11.27 22.08
N GLY A 378 -29.90 10.30 21.25
CA GLY A 378 -31.09 10.40 20.39
C GLY A 378 -31.01 11.44 19.25
N ALA A 379 -30.09 12.40 19.34
CA ALA A 379 -29.91 13.49 18.39
C ALA A 379 -29.46 13.01 17.00
N LEU A 380 -29.98 13.67 15.96
CA LEU A 380 -29.53 13.50 14.57
C LEU A 380 -28.13 14.09 14.40
N ARG A 381 -27.19 13.30 13.88
CA ARG A 381 -25.82 13.72 13.57
C ARG A 381 -25.44 13.32 12.16
N ARG A 382 -24.67 14.16 11.48
CA ARG A 382 -24.02 13.82 10.20
C ARG A 382 -22.88 12.84 10.47
N ALA A 383 -23.12 11.55 10.26
CA ALA A 383 -22.18 10.48 10.61
C ALA A 383 -21.15 10.18 9.51
N TYR A 384 -21.43 10.58 8.28
CA TYR A 384 -20.67 10.18 7.09
C TYR A 384 -19.90 11.33 6.43
N ASN A 385 -20.13 12.58 6.83
CA ASN A 385 -19.47 13.74 6.23
C ASN A 385 -17.97 13.78 6.60
N GLY A 386 -17.10 14.03 5.62
CA GLY A 386 -15.66 14.15 5.83
C GLY A 386 -14.92 12.81 5.97
N LYS A 387 -15.63 11.69 5.87
CA LYS A 387 -15.04 10.35 5.81
C LYS A 387 -14.53 10.03 4.41
N VAL A 388 -13.41 9.33 4.36
CA VAL A 388 -12.84 8.85 3.11
C VAL A 388 -13.62 7.61 2.65
N VAL A 389 -14.02 7.61 1.38
CA VAL A 389 -14.69 6.51 0.71
C VAL A 389 -13.78 5.98 -0.38
N LEU A 390 -13.68 4.65 -0.43
CA LEU A 390 -13.00 3.93 -1.50
C LEU A 390 -14.07 3.40 -2.44
N THR A 391 -14.00 3.80 -3.71
CA THR A 391 -14.83 3.23 -4.78
C THR A 391 -13.94 2.52 -5.79
N MET A 392 -14.43 1.42 -6.37
CA MET A 392 -13.78 0.82 -7.52
C MET A 392 -14.48 1.29 -8.80
N PRO A 393 -13.74 1.60 -9.87
CA PRO A 393 -14.34 1.87 -11.17
C PRO A 393 -15.18 0.68 -11.62
N THR A 394 -16.43 0.93 -12.00
CA THR A 394 -17.36 -0.10 -12.51
C THR A 394 -16.79 -0.82 -13.72
N ALA A 395 -15.99 -0.15 -14.55
CA ALA A 395 -15.26 -0.75 -15.66
C ALA A 395 -14.26 -1.84 -15.22
N THR A 396 -13.51 -1.61 -14.15
CA THR A 396 -12.55 -2.59 -13.60
C THR A 396 -13.27 -3.79 -13.00
N VAL A 397 -14.37 -3.52 -12.29
CA VAL A 397 -15.23 -4.57 -11.73
C VAL A 397 -15.83 -5.42 -12.84
N ARG A 398 -16.35 -4.79 -13.91
CA ARG A 398 -16.90 -5.48 -15.10
C ARG A 398 -15.84 -6.36 -15.77
N LYS A 399 -14.63 -5.85 -16.00
CA LYS A 399 -13.52 -6.64 -16.59
C LYS A 399 -13.17 -7.87 -15.75
N ARG A 400 -13.11 -7.73 -14.42
CA ARG A 400 -12.84 -8.88 -13.53
C ARG A 400 -14.00 -9.86 -13.50
N LEU A 401 -15.25 -9.39 -13.41
CA LEU A 401 -16.43 -10.27 -13.41
C LEU A 401 -16.56 -11.07 -14.72
N LEU A 402 -16.20 -10.47 -15.85
CA LEU A 402 -16.07 -11.16 -17.14
C LEU A 402 -14.96 -12.21 -17.11
N ALA A 403 -13.78 -11.88 -16.56
CA ALA A 403 -12.67 -12.83 -16.43
C ALA A 403 -13.00 -14.03 -15.52
N TYR A 404 -13.76 -13.80 -14.45
CA TYR A 404 -14.28 -14.86 -13.57
C TYR A 404 -15.49 -15.61 -14.17
N LYS A 405 -15.89 -15.31 -15.40
CA LYS A 405 -17.10 -15.85 -16.07
C LYS A 405 -18.41 -15.68 -15.27
N ALA A 406 -18.41 -14.79 -14.27
CA ALA A 406 -19.54 -14.51 -13.39
C ALA A 406 -20.55 -13.51 -14.00
N MET A 407 -20.25 -12.98 -15.18
CA MET A 407 -21.10 -12.06 -15.93
C MET A 407 -21.04 -12.41 -17.41
N LYS A 408 -22.19 -12.55 -18.07
CA LYS A 408 -22.32 -12.55 -19.54
C LYS A 408 -23.12 -11.33 -19.93
N ILE A 409 -22.62 -10.55 -20.88
CA ILE A 409 -23.36 -9.41 -21.43
C ILE A 409 -24.13 -9.94 -22.63
N ALA A 410 -25.42 -10.19 -22.48
CA ALA A 410 -26.29 -10.48 -23.60
C ALA A 410 -26.77 -9.15 -24.22
N LYS A 411 -26.56 -8.96 -25.52
CA LYS A 411 -27.27 -7.92 -26.27
C LYS A 411 -28.64 -8.50 -26.65
N LEU A 412 -29.70 -7.92 -26.11
CA LEU A 412 -31.06 -8.18 -26.59
C LEU A 412 -31.26 -7.41 -27.90
N THR A 413 -31.05 -8.06 -29.04
CA THR A 413 -31.58 -7.60 -30.33
C THR A 413 -33.02 -8.10 -30.44
N GLY A 414 -33.95 -7.38 -29.82
CA GLY A 414 -35.39 -7.63 -29.99
C GLY A 414 -35.95 -6.72 -31.07
N GLN A 415 -36.18 -7.25 -32.28
CA GLN A 415 -37.27 -6.76 -33.12
C GLN A 415 -38.56 -7.00 -32.34
N LYS A 416 -39.27 -5.93 -31.99
CA LYS A 416 -40.70 -5.99 -31.67
C LYS A 416 -41.42 -5.02 -32.60
N ASN A 417 -42.30 -5.57 -33.42
CA ASN A 417 -43.28 -4.83 -34.19
C ASN A 417 -44.13 -3.96 -33.23
N GLY A 418 -44.23 -2.67 -33.54
CA GLY A 418 -45.29 -1.79 -33.05
C GLY A 418 -45.14 -1.17 -31.67
N SER A 419 -44.13 -0.31 -31.42
CA SER A 419 -44.19 0.83 -30.47
C SER A 419 -43.05 1.83 -30.79
N PRO A 420 -43.19 3.15 -30.57
CA PRO A 420 -42.25 4.16 -31.07
C PRO A 420 -40.88 4.12 -30.35
N PRO A 421 -39.80 4.62 -30.99
CA PRO A 421 -38.43 4.36 -30.54
C PRO A 421 -38.04 5.29 -29.38
N ALA A 422 -38.05 4.77 -28.16
CA ALA A 422 -37.40 5.40 -27.02
C ALA A 422 -35.93 4.97 -26.94
N ALA A 423 -35.03 5.94 -27.19
CA ALA A 423 -33.61 6.01 -26.87
C ALA A 423 -32.84 4.69 -26.62
N GLN A 424 -31.90 4.43 -27.54
CA GLN A 424 -30.85 3.43 -27.47
C GLN A 424 -30.16 3.34 -26.09
N GLY A 425 -29.98 2.11 -25.58
CA GLY A 425 -28.92 1.80 -24.61
C GLY A 425 -29.31 1.13 -23.30
N CYS A 426 -30.40 0.37 -23.21
CA CYS A 426 -30.69 -0.39 -21.98
C CYS A 426 -30.00 -1.78 -22.01
N SER A 427 -28.82 -1.90 -21.39
CA SER A 427 -28.18 -3.19 -21.11
C SER A 427 -28.72 -3.76 -19.81
N ILE A 428 -29.52 -4.82 -19.86
CA ILE A 428 -29.96 -5.52 -18.65
C ILE A 428 -28.77 -6.26 -18.03
N MET A 429 -28.49 -5.95 -16.77
CA MET A 429 -27.38 -6.47 -16.00
C MET A 429 -27.85 -7.66 -15.17
N THR A 430 -27.70 -8.88 -15.67
CA THR A 430 -28.08 -10.08 -14.91
C THR A 430 -26.90 -10.55 -14.06
N ILE A 431 -26.95 -10.28 -12.75
CA ILE A 431 -26.02 -10.83 -11.75
C ILE A 431 -26.67 -12.10 -11.19
N TRP A 432 -26.10 -13.28 -11.45
CA TRP A 432 -26.54 -14.50 -10.78
C TRP A 432 -26.08 -14.44 -9.31
N LYS A 433 -27.03 -14.35 -8.37
CA LYS A 433 -26.79 -14.75 -6.98
C LYS A 433 -26.79 -16.27 -6.96
N SER A 434 -25.64 -16.88 -6.70
CA SER A 434 -25.56 -18.30 -6.35
C SER A 434 -26.23 -18.51 -4.99
N SER A 435 -27.53 -18.78 -5.00
CA SER A 435 -28.23 -19.41 -3.88
C SER A 435 -28.43 -20.89 -4.24
N THR A 436 -28.13 -21.75 -3.25
CA THR A 436 -28.52 -23.16 -3.13
C THR A 436 -28.00 -24.14 -4.19
N ALA A 437 -26.88 -24.80 -3.88
CA ALA A 437 -26.62 -26.17 -4.32
C ALA A 437 -26.47 -27.03 -3.06
N THR A 438 -27.55 -27.75 -2.78
CA THR A 438 -27.77 -28.69 -1.69
C THR A 438 -26.73 -29.81 -1.71
N MET A 439 -26.12 -30.09 -0.55
CA MET A 439 -25.36 -31.34 -0.35
C MET A 439 -26.32 -32.53 -0.49
N GLN A 440 -26.18 -33.31 -1.56
CA GLN A 440 -26.66 -34.68 -1.59
C GLN A 440 -25.51 -35.62 -1.27
N LYS A 441 -25.61 -36.24 -0.09
CA LYS A 441 -24.93 -37.49 0.26
C LYS A 441 -25.54 -38.62 -0.59
N SER A 442 -24.71 -39.35 -1.33
CA SER A 442 -24.94 -40.77 -1.62
C SER A 442 -23.58 -41.38 -1.96
N GLY A 443 -23.21 -42.38 -1.17
CA GLY A 443 -21.95 -43.11 -1.31
C GLY A 443 -22.02 -44.18 -2.40
N ALA A 444 -20.85 -44.50 -2.94
CA ALA A 444 -20.48 -45.82 -3.44
C ALA A 444 -18.95 -45.83 -3.66
N LEU A 445 -18.25 -46.60 -2.82
CA LEU A 445 -16.98 -47.26 -3.16
C LEU A 445 -17.29 -48.34 -4.22
N PRO A 446 -16.37 -48.69 -5.15
CA PRO A 446 -15.37 -49.72 -4.79
C PRO A 446 -14.00 -49.68 -5.51
N THR A 447 -13.01 -50.26 -4.81
CA THR A 447 -11.93 -51.19 -5.25
C THR A 447 -10.82 -50.80 -6.25
N THR A 448 -9.62 -50.64 -5.68
CA THR A 448 -8.34 -51.36 -5.95
C THR A 448 -7.93 -51.76 -7.39
N THR A 449 -6.80 -51.17 -7.84
CA THR A 449 -5.52 -51.75 -8.37
C THR A 449 -5.55 -53.00 -9.25
N PRO A 450 -4.60 -53.14 -10.19
CA PRO A 450 -3.19 -53.40 -9.88
C PRO A 450 -2.28 -52.18 -9.85
#